data_AF-A0A2A7UM14-F1
#
_entry.id   AF-A0A2A7UM14-F1
#
_cell.length_a   1.000
_cell.length_b   1.000
_cell.length_c   1.000
_cell.angle_alpha   90.00
_cell.angle_beta   90.00
_cell.angle_gamma   90.00
#
_symmetry.space_group_name_H-M   'P 1'
#
loop_
_entity.id
_entity.type
_entity.pdbx_description
1 polymer ?
#
loop_
_entity_poly.entity_id
_entity_poly.type
_entity_poly.pdbx_seq_one_letter_code
_entity_poly.pdbx_strand_id
1 'polypeptide(L)'
;MARARRDRIADRAAIAAAAARLLTDTASVVPLGDRTIGDLIAESGLRRDVVYQHSGAVRRFQQQVAEQVSTADATRAVIERRRSLQVENDCLAAELEDERTVRHRLETIMSSFTEELGQLRRALLAIQELARG
;
A
#
# COMPACT_ATOMS: atom_id res chain seq x y z
N MET A 1 -47.26 -41.21 -1.50
CA MET A 1 -46.36 -40.25 -0.82
C MET A 1 -45.65 -39.41 -1.87
N ALA A 2 -46.28 -38.34 -2.34
CA ALA A 2 -45.70 -37.47 -3.35
C ALA A 2 -44.50 -36.72 -2.76
N ARG A 3 -43.28 -36.95 -3.28
CA ARG A 3 -42.13 -36.10 -2.95
C ARG A 3 -42.47 -34.69 -3.44
N ALA A 4 -42.59 -33.74 -2.50
CA ALA A 4 -42.76 -32.33 -2.82
C ALA A 4 -41.73 -31.92 -3.88
N ARG A 5 -42.20 -31.28 -4.96
CA ARG A 5 -41.33 -30.76 -6.01
C ARG A 5 -40.35 -29.78 -5.37
N ARG A 6 -39.06 -30.13 -5.38
CA ARG A 6 -37.96 -29.28 -4.88
C ARG A 6 -37.96 -27.96 -5.65
N ASP A 7 -38.04 -26.85 -4.94
CA ASP A 7 -37.98 -25.50 -5.53
C ASP A 7 -36.52 -25.08 -5.74
N ARG A 8 -36.00 -25.43 -6.91
CA ARG A 8 -34.62 -25.09 -7.32
C ARG A 8 -34.35 -23.59 -7.38
N ILE A 9 -35.39 -22.76 -7.52
CA ILE A 9 -35.24 -21.31 -7.59
C ILE A 9 -35.02 -20.78 -6.17
N ALA A 10 -35.85 -21.22 -5.22
CA ALA A 10 -35.68 -20.91 -3.80
C ALA A 10 -34.32 -21.38 -3.28
N ASP A 11 -33.91 -22.60 -3.61
CA ASP A 11 -32.59 -23.15 -3.22
C ASP A 11 -31.45 -22.28 -3.76
N ARG A 12 -31.51 -21.88 -5.04
CA ARG A 12 -30.49 -21.02 -5.66
C ARG A 12 -30.45 -19.62 -5.03
N ALA A 13 -31.61 -19.06 -4.70
CA ALA A 13 -31.69 -17.75 -4.04
C ALA A 13 -31.10 -17.81 -2.62
N ALA A 14 -31.38 -18.86 -1.86
CA ALA A 14 -30.81 -19.07 -0.53
C ALA A 14 -29.28 -19.18 -0.57
N ILE A 15 -28.72 -19.93 -1.53
CA ILE A 15 -27.26 -20.02 -1.71
C ILE A 15 -26.65 -18.67 -2.08
N ALA A 16 -27.30 -17.90 -2.96
CA ALA A 16 -26.80 -16.58 -3.36
C ALA A 16 -26.83 -15.58 -2.20
N ALA A 17 -27.90 -15.57 -1.40
CA ALA A 17 -28.01 -14.71 -0.22
C ALA A 17 -26.99 -15.09 0.87
N ALA A 18 -26.74 -16.39 1.06
CA ALA A 18 -25.71 -16.89 1.96
C ALA A 18 -24.30 -16.48 1.49
N ALA A 19 -24.00 -16.66 0.20
CA ALA A 19 -22.74 -16.22 -0.39
C ALA A 19 -22.53 -14.70 -0.22
N ALA A 20 -23.56 -13.89 -0.45
CA ALA A 20 -23.47 -12.43 -0.27
C ALA A 20 -23.18 -12.04 1.19
N ARG A 21 -23.85 -12.69 2.15
CA ARG A 21 -23.58 -12.49 3.59
C ARG A 21 -22.15 -12.88 3.94
N LEU A 22 -21.68 -14.03 3.47
CA LEU A 22 -20.31 -14.48 3.71
C LEU A 22 -19.27 -13.55 3.07
N LEU A 23 -19.54 -12.98 1.90
CA LEU A 23 -18.58 -12.07 1.25
C LEU A 23 -18.56 -10.67 1.89
N THR A 24 -19.63 -10.28 2.58
CA THR A 24 -19.77 -8.92 3.14
C THR A 24 -19.52 -8.87 4.65
N ASP A 25 -19.64 -10.00 5.34
CA ASP A 25 -19.49 -10.06 6.79
C ASP A 25 -18.03 -9.85 7.21
N THR A 26 -17.66 -8.59 7.43
CA THR A 26 -16.35 -8.17 7.93
C THR A 26 -16.15 -8.47 9.42
N ALA A 27 -17.19 -8.89 10.15
CA ALA A 27 -17.13 -9.20 11.58
C ALA A 27 -16.88 -10.68 11.87
N SER A 28 -16.82 -11.51 10.82
CA SER A 28 -16.49 -12.93 10.90
C SER A 28 -15.13 -13.18 11.55
N VAL A 29 -15.09 -14.10 12.51
CA VAL A 29 -13.85 -14.64 13.12
C VAL A 29 -13.00 -15.38 12.08
N VAL A 30 -13.63 -15.91 11.03
CA VAL A 30 -12.96 -16.65 9.95
C VAL A 30 -12.50 -15.67 8.86
N PRO A 31 -11.20 -15.65 8.51
CA PRO A 31 -10.69 -14.85 7.40
C PRO A 31 -11.39 -15.21 6.09
N LEU A 32 -11.56 -14.24 5.19
CA LEU A 32 -12.24 -14.47 3.92
C LEU A 32 -11.61 -15.61 3.10
N GLY A 33 -10.27 -15.73 3.11
CA GLY A 33 -9.54 -16.79 2.39
C GLY A 33 -9.74 -18.20 2.94
N ASP A 34 -10.22 -18.33 4.18
CA ASP A 34 -10.51 -19.61 4.81
C ASP A 34 -11.98 -20.01 4.69
N ARG A 35 -12.81 -19.18 4.05
CA ARG A 35 -14.23 -19.51 3.85
C ARG A 35 -14.39 -20.63 2.85
N THR A 36 -14.99 -21.70 3.32
CA THR A 36 -15.18 -22.95 2.60
C THR A 36 -16.62 -23.11 2.09
N ILE A 37 -16.84 -24.14 1.28
CA ILE A 37 -18.19 -24.60 0.92
C ILE A 37 -18.97 -25.04 2.18
N GLY A 38 -18.28 -25.48 3.24
CA GLY A 38 -18.90 -25.83 4.53
C GLY A 38 -19.60 -24.63 5.15
N ASP A 39 -18.97 -23.46 5.09
CA ASP A 39 -19.54 -22.20 5.59
C ASP A 39 -20.73 -21.77 4.73
N LEU A 40 -20.65 -21.95 3.41
CA LEU A 40 -21.78 -21.71 2.51
C LEU A 40 -22.97 -22.63 2.80
N ILE A 41 -22.72 -23.90 3.14
CA ILE A 41 -23.76 -24.85 3.55
C ILE A 41 -24.37 -24.44 4.89
N ALA A 42 -23.55 -24.08 5.88
CA ALA A 42 -24.01 -23.63 7.19
C ALA A 42 -24.87 -22.35 7.08
N GLU A 43 -24.41 -21.35 6.31
CA GLU A 43 -25.08 -20.06 6.16
C GLU A 43 -26.36 -20.14 5.30
N SER A 44 -26.40 -21.06 4.33
CA SER A 44 -27.60 -21.25 3.49
C SER A 44 -28.68 -22.09 4.16
N GLY A 45 -28.36 -22.86 5.21
CA GLY A 45 -29.29 -23.76 5.89
C GLY A 45 -29.76 -24.93 5.02
N LEU A 46 -29.18 -25.13 3.84
CA LEU A 46 -29.53 -26.20 2.90
C LEU A 46 -28.72 -27.46 3.18
N ARG A 47 -29.28 -28.62 2.81
CA ARG A 47 -28.52 -29.87 2.88
C ARG A 47 -27.38 -29.86 1.88
N ARG A 48 -26.27 -30.50 2.26
CA ARG A 48 -25.05 -30.67 1.45
C ARG A 48 -25.36 -31.11 0.01
N ASP A 49 -26.23 -32.10 -0.20
CA ASP A 49 -26.60 -32.61 -1.52
C ASP A 49 -27.25 -31.55 -2.43
N VAL A 50 -28.03 -30.63 -1.85
CA VAL A 50 -28.69 -29.53 -2.57
C VAL A 50 -27.65 -28.51 -3.01
N VAL A 51 -26.76 -28.10 -2.12
CA VAL A 51 -25.72 -27.11 -2.43
C VAL A 51 -24.81 -27.61 -3.56
N TYR A 52 -24.42 -28.89 -3.53
CA TYR A 52 -23.61 -29.48 -4.61
C TYR A 52 -24.37 -29.66 -5.92
N GLN A 53 -25.70 -29.79 -5.92
CA GLN A 53 -26.50 -29.76 -7.15
C GLN A 53 -26.44 -28.39 -7.84
N HIS A 54 -26.17 -27.32 -7.09
CA HIS A 54 -25.97 -25.96 -7.60
C HIS A 54 -24.48 -25.61 -7.77
N SER A 55 -23.72 -26.50 -8.43
CA SER A 55 -22.25 -26.37 -8.62
C SER A 55 -21.81 -25.03 -9.23
N GLY A 56 -22.62 -24.43 -10.11
CA GLY A 56 -22.33 -23.11 -10.68
C GLY A 56 -22.47 -21.95 -9.69
N ALA A 57 -23.29 -22.08 -8.63
CA ALA A 57 -23.36 -21.10 -7.56
C ALA A 57 -22.17 -21.23 -6.61
N VAL A 58 -21.82 -22.48 -6.26
CA VAL A 58 -20.64 -22.79 -5.43
C VAL A 58 -19.35 -22.28 -6.09
N ARG A 59 -19.17 -22.53 -7.39
CA ARG A 59 -18.00 -22.06 -8.12
C ARG A 59 -17.89 -20.53 -8.14
N ARG A 60 -19.01 -19.82 -8.33
CA ARG A 60 -19.04 -18.36 -8.28
C ARG A 60 -18.62 -17.82 -6.91
N PHE A 61 -19.13 -18.41 -5.84
CA PHE A 61 -18.72 -18.04 -4.49
C PHE A 61 -17.21 -18.21 -4.28
N GLN A 62 -16.65 -19.37 -4.67
CA GLN A 62 -15.21 -19.62 -4.56
C GLN A 62 -14.38 -18.64 -5.39
N GLN A 63 -14.83 -18.34 -6.61
CA GLN A 63 -14.17 -17.35 -7.47
C GLN A 63 -14.16 -15.96 -6.82
N GLN A 64 -15.30 -15.52 -6.26
CA GLN A 64 -15.40 -14.23 -5.59
C GLN A 64 -14.52 -14.15 -4.35
N VAL A 65 -14.45 -15.23 -3.56
CA VAL A 65 -13.51 -15.32 -2.42
C VAL A 65 -12.07 -15.15 -2.91
N ALA A 66 -11.67 -15.87 -3.96
CA ALA A 66 -10.31 -15.80 -4.50
C ALA A 66 -9.96 -14.41 -5.03
N GLU A 67 -10.90 -13.76 -5.76
CA GLU A 67 -10.73 -12.40 -6.28
C GLU A 67 -10.58 -11.38 -5.15
N GLN A 68 -11.38 -11.46 -4.10
CA GLN A 68 -11.29 -10.55 -2.95
C GLN A 68 -10.00 -10.76 -2.15
N VAL A 69 -9.56 -12.01 -1.94
CA VAL A 69 -8.27 -12.30 -1.29
C VAL A 69 -7.12 -11.75 -2.12
N SER A 70 -7.12 -12.02 -3.43
CA SER A 70 -6.08 -11.49 -4.34
C SER A 70 -6.04 -9.96 -4.33
N THR A 71 -7.21 -9.30 -4.29
CA THR A 71 -7.29 -7.84 -4.18
C THR A 71 -6.76 -7.35 -2.84
N ALA A 72 -7.09 -8.03 -1.74
CA ALA A 72 -6.60 -7.70 -0.41
C ALA A 72 -5.07 -7.84 -0.31
N ASP A 73 -4.49 -8.87 -0.91
CA ASP A 73 -3.05 -9.07 -0.90
C ASP A 73 -2.33 -8.05 -1.80
N ALA A 74 -2.89 -7.73 -2.97
CA ALA A 74 -2.36 -6.67 -3.83
C ALA A 74 -2.37 -5.30 -3.12
N THR A 75 -3.46 -4.99 -2.41
CA THR A 75 -3.54 -3.72 -1.64
C THR A 75 -2.56 -3.70 -0.48
N ARG A 76 -2.37 -4.80 0.24
CA ARG A 76 -1.32 -4.93 1.27
C ARG A 76 0.08 -4.70 0.69
N ALA A 77 0.41 -5.35 -0.42
CA ALA A 77 1.70 -5.19 -1.07
C ALA A 77 1.95 -3.73 -1.50
N VAL A 78 0.93 -3.03 -2.00
CA VAL A 78 1.02 -1.59 -2.34
C VAL A 78 1.25 -0.73 -1.09
N ILE A 79 0.56 -1.01 0.01
CA ILE A 79 0.73 -0.28 1.28
C ILE A 79 2.14 -0.49 1.82
N GLU A 80 2.63 -1.72 1.83
CA GLU A 80 3.99 -2.06 2.27
C GLU A 80 5.04 -1.37 1.40
N ARG A 81 4.87 -1.41 0.07
CA ARG A 81 5.77 -0.73 -0.86
C ARG A 81 5.77 0.77 -0.65
N ARG A 82 4.60 1.38 -0.43
CA ARG A 82 4.49 2.82 -0.12
C ARG A 82 5.21 3.18 1.17
N ARG A 83 5.08 2.35 2.23
CA ARG A 83 5.81 2.57 3.49
C ARG A 83 7.31 2.49 3.29
N SER A 84 7.79 1.49 2.56
CA SER A 84 9.21 1.37 2.21
C SER A 84 9.73 2.58 1.45
N LEU A 85 8.99 3.06 0.45
CA LEU A 85 9.36 4.26 -0.31
C LEU A 85 9.33 5.53 0.54
N GLN A 86 8.41 5.64 1.50
CA GLN A 86 8.37 6.78 2.41
C GLN A 86 9.62 6.83 3.28
N VAL A 87 10.03 5.69 3.84
CA VAL A 87 11.26 5.60 4.65
C VAL A 87 12.50 5.99 3.83
N GLU A 88 12.58 5.53 2.59
CA GLU A 88 13.67 5.89 1.67
C GLU A 88 13.64 7.40 1.34
N ASN A 89 12.46 7.97 1.11
CA ASN A 89 12.31 9.40 0.85
C ASN A 89 12.73 10.25 2.06
N ASP A 90 12.34 9.86 3.26
CA ASP A 90 12.70 10.55 4.51
C ASP A 90 14.22 10.49 4.74
N CYS A 91 14.86 9.35 4.42
CA CYS A 91 16.31 9.19 4.49
C CYS A 91 17.04 10.11 3.49
N LEU A 92 16.62 10.09 2.22
CA LEU A 92 17.20 10.95 1.18
C LEU A 92 16.97 12.45 1.46
N ALA A 93 15.83 12.81 2.06
CA ALA A 93 15.56 14.18 2.46
C ALA A 93 16.55 14.66 3.54
N ALA A 94 16.84 13.81 4.53
CA ALA A 94 17.85 14.12 5.55
C ALA A 94 19.26 14.27 4.94
N GLU A 95 19.66 13.35 4.05
CA GLU A 95 20.94 13.46 3.35
C GLU A 95 21.05 14.75 2.53
N LEU A 96 19.97 15.16 1.86
CA LEU A 96 19.92 16.40 1.09
C LEU A 96 20.04 17.65 1.98
N GLU A 97 19.45 17.64 3.17
CA GLU A 97 19.60 18.74 4.14
C GLU A 97 21.02 18.84 4.68
N ASP A 98 21.66 17.71 4.96
CA ASP A 98 23.07 17.66 5.35
C ASP A 98 23.97 18.21 4.24
N GLU A 99 23.75 17.79 2.99
CA GLU A 99 24.51 18.29 1.85
C GLU A 99 24.30 19.80 1.65
N ARG A 100 23.07 20.30 1.77
CA ARG A 100 22.77 21.74 1.71
C ARG A 100 23.50 22.51 2.81
N THR A 101 23.57 21.95 4.01
CA THR A 101 24.28 22.55 5.14
C THR A 101 25.78 22.62 4.86
N VAL A 102 26.38 21.54 4.36
CA VAL A 102 27.79 21.52 3.98
C VAL A 102 28.08 22.51 2.86
N ARG A 103 27.24 22.54 1.82
CA ARG A 103 27.37 23.48 0.70
C ARG A 103 27.34 24.92 1.19
N HIS A 104 26.39 25.27 2.05
CA HIS A 104 26.27 26.63 2.59
C HIS A 104 27.50 27.03 3.41
N ARG A 105 28.06 26.10 4.21
CA ARG A 105 29.32 26.34 4.92
C ARG A 105 30.48 26.61 3.96
N LEU A 106 30.59 25.81 2.89
CA LEU A 106 31.61 26.02 1.86
C LEU A 106 31.47 27.36 1.15
N GLU A 107 30.25 27.75 0.78
CA GLU A 107 29.96 29.06 0.18
C GLU A 107 30.38 30.22 1.10
N THR A 108 30.11 30.09 2.40
CA THR A 108 30.51 31.09 3.41
C THR A 108 32.04 31.19 3.51
N ILE A 109 32.73 30.05 3.58
CA ILE A 109 34.20 29.99 3.64
C ILE A 109 34.81 30.60 2.36
N MET A 110 34.29 30.23 1.19
CA MET A 110 34.77 30.78 -0.09
C MET A 110 34.57 32.29 -0.18
N SER A 111 33.46 32.80 0.35
CA SER A 111 33.20 34.24 0.40
C SER A 111 34.21 34.95 1.30
N SER A 112 34.48 34.42 2.50
CA SER A 112 35.52 34.93 3.42
C SER A 112 36.89 34.98 2.75
N PHE A 113 37.31 33.88 2.10
CA PHE A 113 38.59 33.85 1.41
C PHE A 113 38.66 34.85 0.24
N THR A 114 37.57 35.04 -0.48
CA THR A 114 37.51 36.02 -1.57
C THR A 114 37.67 37.44 -1.04
N GLU A 115 37.04 37.74 0.11
CA GLU A 115 37.19 39.02 0.80
C GLU A 115 38.62 39.25 1.30
N GLU A 116 39.21 38.25 1.97
CA GLU A 116 40.59 38.30 2.47
C GLU A 116 41.60 38.51 1.33
N LEU A 117 41.48 37.77 0.23
CA LEU A 117 42.33 37.96 -0.95
C LEU A 117 42.15 39.35 -1.56
N GLY A 118 40.92 39.86 -1.61
CA GLY A 118 40.63 41.22 -2.06
C GLY A 118 41.22 42.30 -1.14
N GLN A 119 41.23 42.08 0.18
CA GLN A 119 41.89 42.96 1.15
C GLN A 119 43.41 42.94 0.99
N LEU A 120 44.02 41.76 0.91
CA LEU A 120 45.46 41.60 0.72
C LEU A 120 45.94 42.26 -0.58
N ARG A 121 45.18 42.10 -1.67
CA ARG A 121 45.50 42.74 -2.96
C ARG A 121 45.45 44.27 -2.86
N ARG A 122 44.44 44.83 -2.19
CA ARG A 122 44.34 46.28 -1.96
C ARG A 122 45.49 46.81 -1.10
N ALA A 123 45.84 46.10 -0.02
CA ALA A 123 46.97 46.47 0.82
C ALA A 123 48.30 46.46 0.04
N LEU A 124 48.52 45.44 -0.80
CA LEU A 124 49.71 45.34 -1.63
C LEU A 124 49.81 46.50 -2.64
N LEU A 125 48.69 46.86 -3.29
CA LEU A 125 48.64 48.00 -4.20
C LEU A 125 48.98 49.32 -3.48
N ALA A 126 48.42 49.54 -2.29
CA ALA A 126 48.71 50.74 -1.49
C ALA A 126 50.20 50.84 -1.10
N ILE A 127 50.82 49.73 -0.71
CA ILE A 127 52.27 49.69 -0.41
C ILE A 127 53.09 50.00 -1.67
N GLN A 128 52.70 49.49 -2.83
CA GLN A 128 53.40 49.75 -4.08
C GLN A 128 53.29 51.21 -4.54
N GLU A 129 52.15 51.86 -4.30
CA GLU A 129 51.97 53.29 -4.58
C GLU A 129 52.84 54.15 -3.67
N LEU A 130 52.89 53.86 -2.38
CA LEU A 130 53.76 54.55 -1.42
C LEU A 130 55.25 54.34 -1.71
N ALA A 131 55.65 53.19 -2.26
CA ALA A 131 57.03 52.93 -2.65
C ALA A 131 57.44 53.61 -3.98
N ARG A 132 56.48 54.12 -4.75
CA ARG A 132 56.71 54.81 -6.04
C ARG A 132 56.62 56.34 -5.95
N GLY A 133 55.96 56.88 -4.93
CA GLY A 133 55.91 58.31 -4.62
C GLY A 133 57.06 58.73 -3.71
#